data_AF-A0A183EVQ7-F1
#
_entry.id   AF-A0A183EVQ7-F1
#
_cell.length_a   1.000
_cell.length_b   1.000
_cell.length_c   1.000
_cell.angle_alpha   90.00
_cell.angle_beta   90.00
_cell.angle_gamma   90.00
#
_symmetry.space_group_name_H-M   'P 1'
#
loop_
_entity.id
_entity.type
_entity.pdbx_description
1 polymer ?
#
loop_
_entity_poly.entity_id
_entity_poly.type
_entity_poly.pdbx_seq_one_letter_code
_entity_poly.pdbx_strand_id
1 'polypeptide(L)'
;MKASAFLYLRGQTHEERLPPKKRIKNLCEKFPLDVTPKDIQYFLSNIFGIFQDIAQYSGDNRDEARRAGLGVPRTCEIMNNASEPSRMKRIKAVMDFYKSFFESAETCNDNSYSSYMEMMRNVTYDPPDYDRSSARGWIWQCCTQLGFMQTTDGGKSAFGSAVPLE
;
A
#
# COMPACT_ATOMS: atom_id res chain seq x y z
N MET A 1 -20.73 1.28 -26.98
CA MET A 1 -20.42 2.69 -27.27
C MET A 1 -19.78 3.33 -26.04
N LYS A 2 -18.58 3.88 -26.25
CA LYS A 2 -17.79 4.84 -25.44
C LYS A 2 -17.32 4.42 -24.02
N ALA A 3 -16.01 4.15 -23.97
CA ALA A 3 -15.13 4.21 -22.81
C ALA A 3 -15.28 5.55 -22.09
N SER A 4 -15.56 5.53 -20.77
CA SER A 4 -15.70 6.81 -20.03
C SER A 4 -15.20 6.79 -18.58
N ALA A 5 -14.55 5.73 -18.11
CA ALA A 5 -13.95 5.70 -16.77
C ALA A 5 -12.42 5.88 -16.77
N PHE A 6 -11.72 5.45 -17.83
CA PHE A 6 -10.26 5.63 -17.96
C PHE A 6 -9.86 6.93 -18.68
N LEU A 7 -10.81 7.55 -19.38
CA LEU A 7 -10.61 8.89 -19.93
C LEU A 7 -10.68 9.99 -18.86
N TYR A 8 -11.16 9.68 -17.65
CA TYR A 8 -11.16 10.63 -16.53
C TYR A 8 -9.74 10.97 -16.04
N LEU A 9 -8.72 10.21 -16.47
CA LEU A 9 -7.31 10.47 -16.18
C LEU A 9 -6.57 11.19 -17.33
N ARG A 10 -7.22 11.37 -18.49
CA ARG A 10 -6.66 12.10 -19.64
C ARG A 10 -7.38 13.44 -19.78
N GLY A 11 -6.93 14.45 -19.03
CA GLY A 11 -7.36 15.83 -19.25
C GLY A 11 -7.52 16.69 -18.00
N GLN A 12 -7.32 16.15 -16.81
CA GLN A 12 -7.53 16.90 -15.58
C GLN A 12 -6.23 17.55 -15.08
N THR A 13 -6.30 18.86 -14.84
CA THR A 13 -5.24 19.69 -14.27
C THR A 13 -4.77 19.12 -12.92
N HIS A 14 -3.54 19.44 -12.51
CA HIS A 14 -2.83 18.85 -11.36
C HIS A 14 -3.64 18.75 -10.05
N GLU A 15 -4.65 19.61 -9.89
CA GLU A 15 -5.53 19.73 -8.73
C GLU A 15 -6.61 18.63 -8.61
N GLU A 16 -6.96 17.96 -9.72
CA GLU A 16 -7.97 16.89 -9.77
C GLU A 16 -7.39 15.47 -9.70
N ARG A 17 -6.05 15.32 -9.73
CA ARG A 17 -5.36 14.03 -9.47
C ARG A 17 -5.31 13.66 -7.99
N LEU A 18 -5.60 14.62 -7.12
CA LEU A 18 -5.61 14.41 -5.68
C LEU A 18 -6.94 13.75 -5.30
N PRO A 19 -6.93 12.67 -4.49
CA PRO A 19 -8.17 12.15 -3.94
C PRO A 19 -8.91 13.31 -3.25
N PRO A 20 -10.25 13.41 -3.42
CA PRO A 20 -11.01 14.54 -2.90
C PRO A 20 -10.65 14.75 -1.44
N LYS A 21 -10.39 16.01 -1.04
CA LYS A 21 -10.00 16.50 0.31
C LYS A 21 -11.02 16.17 1.43
N LYS A 22 -11.78 15.08 1.31
CA LYS A 22 -12.77 14.55 2.24
C LYS A 22 -12.27 13.22 2.81
N ARG A 23 -11.49 13.34 3.89
CA ARG A 23 -11.32 12.38 5.00
C ARG A 23 -11.39 10.90 4.60
N ILE A 24 -10.27 10.35 4.13
CA ILE A 24 -10.04 8.90 4.24
C ILE A 24 -10.05 8.59 5.74
N LYS A 25 -11.09 7.88 6.20
CA LYS A 25 -11.23 7.49 7.61
C LYS A 25 -10.33 6.27 7.88
N ASN A 26 -9.82 6.16 9.10
CA ASN A 26 -8.92 5.09 9.58
C ASN A 26 -7.47 5.20 9.05
N LEU A 27 -6.96 6.42 8.89
CA LEU A 27 -5.53 6.71 8.76
C LEU A 27 -4.93 7.01 10.13
N CYS A 28 -3.66 6.66 10.36
CA CYS A 28 -3.01 6.92 11.65
C CYS A 28 -2.70 8.40 11.83
N GLU A 29 -2.29 9.04 10.74
CA GLU A 29 -2.07 10.48 10.69
C GLU A 29 -3.00 11.12 9.67
N LYS A 30 -3.41 12.35 9.93
CA LYS A 30 -4.07 13.15 8.89
C LYS A 30 -3.04 13.42 7.80
N PHE A 31 -3.45 13.38 6.53
CA PHE A 31 -2.60 13.91 5.46
C PHE A 31 -2.17 15.34 5.81
N PRO A 32 -0.89 15.71 5.56
CA PRO A 32 -0.41 17.06 5.78
C PRO A 32 -1.25 18.06 4.97
N LEU A 33 -1.33 19.30 5.43
CA LEU A 33 -2.06 20.35 4.70
C LEU A 33 -1.42 20.60 3.32
N ASP A 34 -0.09 20.54 3.28
CA ASP A 34 0.73 20.66 2.08
C ASP A 34 1.13 19.27 1.58
N VAL A 35 0.17 18.55 0.99
CA VAL A 35 0.40 17.19 0.45
C VAL A 35 1.43 17.23 -0.67
N THR A 36 2.54 16.53 -0.49
CA THR A 36 3.55 16.35 -1.52
C THR A 36 3.25 15.12 -2.39
N PRO A 37 3.82 15.02 -3.61
CA PRO A 37 3.73 13.81 -4.41
C PRO A 37 4.21 12.56 -3.66
N LYS A 38 5.23 12.69 -2.81
CA LYS A 38 5.80 11.58 -2.02
C LYS A 38 4.82 11.06 -0.96
N ASP A 39 4.04 11.94 -0.33
CA ASP A 39 3.01 11.51 0.64
C ASP A 39 1.95 10.63 -0.04
N ILE A 40 1.55 10.99 -1.26
CA ILE A 40 0.57 10.24 -2.04
C ILE A 40 1.15 8.92 -2.54
N GLN A 41 2.36 8.95 -3.09
CA GLN A 41 3.05 7.76 -3.56
C GLN A 41 3.28 6.76 -2.43
N TYR A 42 3.74 7.23 -1.27
CA TYR A 42 3.94 6.39 -0.09
C TYR A 42 2.63 5.77 0.41
N PHE A 43 1.56 6.56 0.48
CA PHE A 43 0.24 6.03 0.83
C PHE A 43 -0.24 4.95 -0.16
N LEU A 44 -0.07 5.19 -1.46
CA LEU A 44 -0.43 4.22 -2.49
C LEU A 44 0.48 2.99 -2.47
N SER A 45 1.76 3.14 -2.10
CA SER A 45 2.68 2.01 -1.92
C SER A 45 2.29 1.11 -0.77
N ASN A 46 1.81 1.68 0.34
CA ASN A 46 1.27 0.90 1.44
C ASN A 46 0.03 0.09 1.00
N ILE A 47 -0.81 0.66 0.14
CA ILE A 47 -1.98 -0.05 -0.40
C ILE A 47 -1.57 -1.21 -1.29
N PHE A 48 -0.77 -0.98 -2.36
CA PHE A 48 -0.43 -2.07 -3.27
C PHE A 48 0.51 -3.09 -2.62
N GLY A 49 1.33 -2.68 -1.64
CA GLY A 49 2.20 -3.56 -0.86
C GLY A 49 1.43 -4.67 -0.16
N ILE A 50 0.24 -4.38 0.39
CA ILE A 50 -0.66 -5.41 0.95
C ILE A 50 -1.03 -6.47 -0.09
N PHE A 51 -1.37 -6.04 -1.31
CA PHE A 51 -1.72 -7.00 -2.38
C PHE A 51 -0.51 -7.80 -2.84
N GLN A 52 0.68 -7.20 -2.88
CA GLN A 52 1.92 -7.89 -3.22
C GLN A 52 2.26 -8.94 -2.17
N ASP A 53 2.19 -8.61 -0.88
CA ASP A 53 2.49 -9.51 0.22
C ASP A 53 1.52 -10.72 0.27
N ILE A 54 0.22 -10.48 0.01
CA ILE A 54 -0.77 -11.55 -0.16
C ILE A 54 -0.42 -12.42 -1.38
N ALA A 55 -0.14 -11.81 -2.53
CA ALA A 55 0.16 -12.55 -3.76
C ALA A 55 1.46 -13.37 -3.66
N GLN A 56 2.46 -12.84 -2.97
CA GLN A 56 3.77 -13.46 -2.82
C GLN A 56 3.74 -14.70 -1.93
N TYR A 57 2.92 -14.69 -0.87
CA TYR A 57 2.93 -15.73 0.16
C TYR A 57 1.61 -16.51 0.26
N SER A 58 0.73 -16.39 -0.73
CA SER A 58 -0.53 -17.14 -0.73
C SER A 58 -0.26 -18.64 -0.88
N GLY A 59 -0.65 -19.44 0.12
CA GLY A 59 -0.61 -20.90 0.08
C GLY A 59 0.74 -21.53 0.41
N ASP A 60 1.73 -20.77 0.89
CA ASP A 60 3.03 -21.31 1.29
C ASP A 60 3.09 -21.77 2.76
N ASN A 61 2.03 -21.53 3.53
CA ASN A 61 1.86 -21.93 4.93
C ASN A 61 2.96 -21.46 5.89
N ARG A 62 3.73 -20.41 5.54
CA ARG A 62 4.90 -19.97 6.31
C ARG A 62 4.60 -19.51 7.73
N ASP A 63 3.40 -18.99 7.96
CA ASP A 63 2.97 -18.42 9.23
C ASP A 63 1.50 -18.75 9.54
N GLU A 64 1.06 -18.40 10.74
CA GLU A 64 -0.31 -18.67 11.17
C GLU A 64 -1.34 -17.92 10.32
N ALA A 65 -1.06 -16.67 9.94
CA ALA A 65 -1.96 -15.87 9.11
C ALA A 65 -2.27 -16.56 7.77
N ARG A 66 -1.23 -17.06 7.09
CA ARG A 66 -1.35 -17.78 5.81
C ARG A 66 -2.12 -19.08 5.97
N ARG A 67 -1.81 -19.84 7.02
CA ARG A 67 -2.53 -21.09 7.34
C ARG A 67 -4.00 -20.84 7.71
N ALA A 68 -4.30 -19.70 8.32
CA ALA A 68 -5.64 -19.28 8.71
C ALA A 68 -6.45 -18.66 7.56
N GLY A 69 -5.90 -18.59 6.34
CA GLY A 69 -6.64 -18.20 5.13
C GLY A 69 -6.29 -16.82 4.56
N LEU A 70 -5.22 -16.16 5.04
CA LEU A 70 -4.67 -14.99 4.36
C LEU A 70 -4.07 -15.40 3.01
N GLY A 71 -4.77 -15.07 1.92
CA GLY A 71 -4.33 -15.48 0.58
C GLY A 71 -5.13 -14.84 -0.55
N VAL A 72 -4.70 -15.17 -1.78
CA VAL A 72 -5.30 -14.66 -3.03
C VAL A 72 -6.79 -15.03 -3.17
N PRO A 73 -7.25 -16.28 -2.86
CA PRO A 73 -8.66 -16.65 -3.04
C PRO A 73 -9.62 -15.71 -2.30
N ARG A 74 -9.38 -15.49 -0.99
CA ARG A 74 -10.22 -14.63 -0.17
C ARG A 74 -10.15 -13.17 -0.60
N THR A 75 -8.97 -12.71 -1.02
CA THR A 75 -8.78 -11.35 -1.55
C THR A 75 -9.58 -11.13 -2.83
N CYS A 76 -9.59 -12.12 -3.74
CA CYS A 76 -10.40 -12.08 -4.95
C CYS A 76 -11.90 -12.05 -4.66
N GLU A 77 -12.38 -12.81 -3.67
CA GLU A 77 -13.80 -12.75 -3.26
C GLU A 77 -14.21 -11.35 -2.80
N ILE A 78 -13.39 -10.70 -1.98
CA ILE A 78 -13.63 -9.33 -1.51
C ILE A 78 -13.65 -8.35 -2.68
N MET A 79 -12.66 -8.44 -3.57
CA MET A 79 -12.53 -7.52 -4.72
C MET A 79 -13.60 -7.72 -5.80
N ASN A 80 -14.17 -8.93 -5.90
CA ASN A 80 -15.24 -9.29 -6.83
C ASN A 80 -16.64 -9.24 -6.23
N ASN A 81 -16.79 -8.79 -4.98
CA ASN A 81 -18.10 -8.64 -4.34
C ASN A 81 -18.97 -7.61 -5.09
N ALA A 82 -19.90 -8.11 -5.90
CA ALA A 82 -20.80 -7.30 -6.71
C ALA A 82 -21.79 -6.47 -5.87
N SER A 83 -22.06 -6.88 -4.63
CA SER A 83 -22.97 -6.18 -3.72
C SER A 83 -22.39 -4.86 -3.19
N GLU A 84 -21.07 -4.66 -3.24
CA GLU A 84 -20.42 -3.40 -2.91
C GLU A 84 -19.94 -2.71 -4.20
N PRO A 85 -20.68 -1.73 -4.75
CA PRO A 85 -20.33 -1.10 -6.02
C PRO A 85 -19.05 -0.25 -5.96
N SER A 86 -18.67 0.26 -4.78
CA SER A 86 -17.49 1.10 -4.62
C SER A 86 -16.21 0.28 -4.60
N ARG A 87 -15.38 0.45 -5.64
CA ARG A 87 -14.04 -0.15 -5.73
C ARG A 87 -13.16 0.22 -4.53
N MET A 88 -13.24 1.48 -4.08
CA MET A 88 -12.47 1.95 -2.93
C MET A 88 -12.88 1.26 -1.63
N LYS A 89 -14.18 0.95 -1.45
CA LYS A 89 -14.63 0.20 -0.28
C LYS A 89 -14.18 -1.27 -0.34
N ARG A 90 -14.12 -1.88 -1.52
CA ARG A 90 -13.55 -3.22 -1.69
C ARG A 90 -12.05 -3.26 -1.39
N ILE A 91 -11.29 -2.26 -1.84
CA ILE A 91 -9.87 -2.10 -1.46
C ILE A 91 -9.73 -1.96 0.05
N LYS A 92 -10.52 -1.09 0.69
CA LYS A 92 -10.52 -0.94 2.15
C LYS A 92 -10.83 -2.28 2.85
N ALA A 93 -11.80 -3.04 2.35
CA ALA A 93 -12.15 -4.34 2.92
C ALA A 93 -10.98 -5.34 2.83
N VAL A 94 -10.16 -5.30 1.77
CA VAL A 94 -8.92 -6.09 1.69
C VAL A 94 -7.90 -5.62 2.74
N MET A 95 -7.74 -4.32 2.94
CA MET A 95 -6.85 -3.79 3.98
C MET A 95 -7.31 -4.22 5.39
N ASP A 96 -8.60 -4.12 5.67
CA ASP A 96 -9.18 -4.54 6.95
C ASP A 96 -9.02 -6.06 7.16
N PHE A 97 -9.23 -6.85 6.10
CA PHE A 97 -9.00 -8.30 6.10
C PHE A 97 -7.54 -8.64 6.40
N TYR A 98 -6.59 -8.03 5.69
CA TYR A 98 -5.17 -8.23 5.92
C TYR A 98 -4.79 -7.94 7.38
N LYS A 99 -5.23 -6.78 7.89
CA LYS A 99 -4.97 -6.36 9.27
C LYS A 99 -5.56 -7.30 10.31
N SER A 100 -6.67 -7.98 10.03
CA SER A 100 -7.28 -8.90 11.00
C SER A 100 -6.39 -10.10 11.38
N PHE A 101 -5.32 -10.38 10.63
CA PHE A 101 -4.37 -11.44 10.93
C PHE A 101 -3.14 -10.98 11.72
N PHE A 102 -2.87 -9.68 11.75
CA PHE A 102 -1.70 -9.14 12.42
C PHE A 102 -2.23 -8.30 13.58
N GLU A 103 -2.08 -8.81 14.80
CA GLU A 103 -2.48 -8.17 16.07
C GLU A 103 -1.69 -6.88 16.37
N SER A 104 -1.43 -6.04 15.38
CA SER A 104 -0.97 -4.69 15.65
C SER A 104 -2.14 -3.92 16.26
N ALA A 105 -1.96 -3.44 17.49
CA ALA A 105 -2.87 -2.59 18.26
C ALA A 105 -3.28 -1.27 17.56
N GLU A 106 -2.91 -1.08 16.29
CA GLU A 106 -3.22 0.10 15.52
C GLU A 106 -4.58 -0.02 14.85
N THR A 107 -5.54 0.77 15.34
CA THR A 107 -6.87 0.93 14.76
C THR A 107 -6.88 1.65 13.40
N CYS A 108 -5.70 1.99 12.88
CA CYS A 108 -5.48 2.91 11.77
C CYS A 108 -4.47 2.36 10.76
N ASN A 109 -4.41 2.94 9.55
CA ASN A 109 -3.44 2.58 8.52
C ASN A 109 -2.33 3.64 8.50
N ASP A 110 -1.07 3.22 8.65
CA ASP A 110 0.07 4.13 8.53
C ASP A 110 0.14 4.69 7.10
N ASN A 111 0.35 5.99 7.03
CA ASN A 111 0.29 6.80 5.82
C ASN A 111 1.28 7.97 5.86
N SER A 112 2.15 8.05 6.88
CA SER A 112 3.03 9.20 7.07
C SER A 112 4.40 8.96 6.46
N TYR A 113 4.66 9.60 5.32
CA TYR A 113 5.96 9.51 4.67
C TYR A 113 7.08 10.07 5.55
N SER A 114 6.82 11.13 6.33
CA SER A 114 7.77 11.66 7.30
C SER A 114 8.15 10.62 8.36
N SER A 115 7.17 9.97 8.98
CA SER A 115 7.40 8.94 10.01
C SER A 115 8.17 7.75 9.45
N TYR A 116 7.85 7.33 8.22
CA TYR A 116 8.64 6.32 7.51
C TYR A 116 10.10 6.74 7.30
N MET A 117 10.34 7.98 6.86
CA MET A 117 11.69 8.48 6.65
C MET A 117 12.48 8.66 7.95
N GLU A 118 11.83 8.97 9.07
CA GLU A 118 12.46 8.97 10.39
C GLU A 118 12.93 7.57 10.80
N MET A 119 12.06 6.56 10.61
CA MET A 119 12.41 5.16 10.85
C MET A 119 13.59 4.72 9.98
N MET A 120 13.61 5.09 8.69
CA MET A 120 14.68 4.72 7.76
C MET A 120 16.01 5.43 8.04
N ARG A 121 16.01 6.58 8.74
CA ARG A 121 17.23 7.31 9.14
C ARG A 121 17.83 6.82 10.46
N ASN A 122 17.10 6.03 11.23
CA ASN A 122 17.62 5.50 12.49
C ASN A 122 18.80 4.55 12.20
N VAL A 123 19.95 4.78 12.85
CA VAL A 123 21.16 3.99 12.67
C VAL A 123 21.38 2.95 13.77
N THR A 124 20.51 2.89 14.78
CA THR A 124 20.65 1.92 15.88
C THR A 124 20.30 0.51 15.42
N TYR A 125 21.02 -0.48 15.96
CA TYR A 125 20.79 -1.91 15.73
C TYR A 125 20.61 -2.59 17.08
N ASP A 126 19.52 -2.27 17.77
CA ASP A 126 19.27 -2.72 19.13
C ASP A 126 17.85 -3.28 19.28
N PRO A 127 17.62 -4.26 20.19
CA PRO A 127 16.28 -4.73 20.49
C PRO A 127 15.42 -3.60 21.08
N PRO A 128 14.09 -3.55 20.80
CA PRO A 128 13.31 -4.53 20.03
C PRO A 128 13.22 -4.26 18.51
N ASP A 129 13.97 -3.28 17.97
CA ASP A 129 13.81 -2.76 16.60
C ASP A 129 14.54 -3.59 15.51
N TYR A 130 14.71 -4.90 15.70
CA TYR A 130 15.43 -5.75 14.73
C TYR A 130 14.73 -5.83 13.37
N ASP A 131 13.40 -5.86 13.33
CA ASP A 131 12.65 -5.91 12.07
C ASP A 131 12.83 -4.64 11.25
N ARG A 132 12.75 -3.47 11.91
CA ARG A 132 12.99 -2.17 11.28
C ARG A 132 14.42 -2.07 10.76
N SER A 133 15.39 -2.55 11.54
CA SER A 133 16.79 -2.56 11.14
C SER A 133 17.06 -3.49 9.95
N SER A 134 16.41 -4.66 9.93
CA SER A 134 16.45 -5.60 8.80
C SER A 134 15.82 -5.00 7.54
N ALA A 135 14.69 -4.30 7.67
CA ALA A 135 14.05 -3.59 6.57
C ALA A 135 14.95 -2.50 5.97
N ARG A 136 15.68 -1.73 6.81
CA ARG A 136 16.67 -0.75 6.34
C ARG A 136 17.81 -1.43 5.58
N GLY A 137 18.34 -2.53 6.10
CA GLY A 137 19.39 -3.31 5.43
C GLY A 137 18.94 -3.81 4.05
N TRP A 138 17.72 -4.36 3.98
CA TRP A 138 17.10 -4.80 2.72
C TRP A 138 16.99 -3.67 1.70
N ILE A 139 16.48 -2.50 2.11
CA ILE A 139 16.37 -1.32 1.23
C ILE A 139 17.75 -0.84 0.78
N TRP A 140 18.76 -0.83 1.66
CA TRP A 140 20.12 -0.46 1.27
C TRP A 140 20.67 -1.40 0.19
N GLN A 141 20.47 -2.73 0.33
CA GLN A 141 20.88 -3.69 -0.70
C GLN A 141 20.14 -3.49 -2.01
N CYS A 142 18.82 -3.21 -1.95
CA CYS A 142 18.02 -2.87 -3.12
C CYS A 142 18.58 -1.64 -3.86
N CYS A 143 18.96 -0.59 -3.12
CA CYS A 143 19.44 0.66 -3.68
C CYS A 143 20.88 0.59 -4.22
N THR A 144 21.73 -0.26 -3.64
CA THR A 144 23.18 -0.24 -3.94
C THR A 144 23.66 -1.42 -4.76
N GLN A 145 22.96 -2.55 -4.74
CA GLN A 145 23.43 -3.81 -5.32
C GLN A 145 22.39 -4.48 -6.21
N LEU A 146 21.18 -4.73 -5.68
CA LEU A 146 20.19 -5.57 -6.36
C LEU A 146 19.39 -4.83 -7.44
N GLY A 147 19.19 -3.52 -7.29
CA GLY A 147 18.35 -2.74 -8.19
C GLY A 147 16.87 -3.17 -8.16
N PHE A 148 16.42 -3.79 -7.07
CA PHE A 148 15.04 -4.26 -6.92
C PHE A 148 14.18 -3.18 -6.29
N MET A 149 13.18 -2.67 -7.02
CA MET A 149 12.27 -1.63 -6.53
C MET A 149 10.81 -2.01 -6.80
N GLN A 150 9.96 -1.83 -5.80
CA GLN A 150 8.52 -2.03 -5.95
C GLN A 150 7.90 -0.79 -6.62
N THR A 151 7.53 -0.93 -7.89
CA THR A 151 6.94 0.15 -8.70
C THR A 151 5.73 -0.34 -9.47
N THR A 152 4.90 0.60 -9.92
CA THR A 152 3.75 0.37 -10.81
C THR A 152 3.95 0.94 -12.21
N ASP A 153 5.14 1.49 -12.52
CA ASP A 153 5.44 2.19 -13.79
C ASP A 153 5.18 1.40 -15.06
N GLY A 154 5.14 0.07 -14.99
CA GLY A 154 4.77 -0.76 -16.12
C GLY A 154 3.37 -0.47 -16.68
N GLY A 155 2.48 0.20 -15.91
CA GLY A 155 1.15 0.66 -16.35
C GLY A 155 0.13 -0.45 -16.66
N LYS A 156 0.58 -1.71 -16.67
CA LYS A 156 -0.21 -2.92 -16.92
C LYS A 156 -0.77 -3.54 -15.64
N SER A 157 -0.43 -2.98 -14.49
CA SER A 157 -0.90 -3.47 -13.19
C SER A 157 -2.34 -3.02 -12.91
N ALA A 158 -3.02 -3.70 -11.98
CA ALA A 158 -4.32 -3.26 -11.48
C ALA A 158 -4.27 -1.88 -10.76
N PHE A 159 -3.06 -1.40 -10.43
CA PHE A 159 -2.80 -0.14 -9.75
C PHE A 159 -2.39 0.99 -10.72
N GLY A 160 -2.40 0.76 -12.03
CA GLY A 160 -1.99 1.74 -13.03
C GLY A 160 -0.51 2.10 -12.91
N SER A 161 -0.18 3.39 -12.95
CA SER A 161 1.18 3.97 -12.82
C SER A 161 1.23 4.95 -11.64
N ALA A 162 0.66 4.57 -10.51
CA ALA A 162 0.39 5.48 -9.39
C ALA A 162 1.60 5.68 -8.47
N VAL A 163 2.54 4.73 -8.48
CA VAL A 163 3.82 4.78 -7.78
C VAL A 163 4.92 4.54 -8.80
N PRO A 164 5.63 5.61 -9.21
CA PRO A 164 6.73 5.52 -10.14
C PRO A 164 8.06 5.19 -9.45
N LEU A 165 9.06 4.87 -10.27
CA LEU A 165 10.44 4.59 -9.90
C LEU A 165 11.31 5.87 -9.84
N GLU A 166 10.77 7.01 -10.28
CA GLU A 166 11.45 8.31 -10.41
C GLU A 166 11.67 9.07 -9.09
#